data_AF-A0A4Y7Q538-F1
#
_entry.id   AF-A0A4Y7Q538-F1
#
_cell.length_a   1.000
_cell.length_b   1.000
_cell.length_c   1.000
_cell.angle_alpha   90.00
_cell.angle_beta   90.00
_cell.angle_gamma   90.00
#
_symmetry.space_group_name_H-M   'P 1'
#
loop_
_entity.id
_entity.type
_entity.pdbx_description
1 polymer ?
#
loop_
_entity_poly.entity_id
_entity_poly.type
_entity_poly.pdbx_seq_one_letter_code
_entity_poly.pdbx_strand_id
1 'polypeptide(L)' 'LGKVEMERRRVTKDGRVKLKLSLFGVVVDKCGICLSQFKKDDSAYLVHCQHAFHEGCLEKWALRSLACPLCRSSLLAQG' A
#
# COMPACT_ATOMS: atom_id res chain seq x y z
N LEU A 1 -7.75 -1.94 7.53
CA LEU A 1 -7.26 -0.56 7.37
C LEU A 1 -6.16 -0.31 8.38
N GLY A 2 -5.02 0.23 7.95
CA GLY A 2 -3.91 0.58 8.85
C GLY A 2 -3.20 1.84 8.40
N LYS A 3 -2.26 2.31 9.21
CA LYS A 3 -1.39 3.44 8.87
C LYS A 3 -0.05 2.91 8.38
N VAL A 4 0.50 3.57 7.36
CA VAL A 4 1.84 3.27 6.86
C VAL A 4 2.87 3.80 7.85
N GLU A 5 3.75 2.92 8.32
CA GLU A 5 4.80 3.21 9.27
C GLU A 5 6.15 3.32 8.58
N MET A 6 7.03 4.15 9.12
CA MET A 6 8.42 4.25 8.66
C MET A 6 9.28 3.32 9.50
N GLU A 7 9.71 2.20 8.92
CA GLU A 7 10.56 1.23 9.60
C GLU A 7 12.02 1.66 9.63
N ARG A 8 12.51 2.24 8.51
CA ARG A 8 13.91 2.68 8.42
C ARG A 8 14.08 3.86 7.48
N ARG A 9 14.97 4.78 7.84
CA ARG A 9 15.42 5.88 6.99
C ARG A 9 16.93 5.77 6.80
N ARG A 10 17.39 5.71 5.55
CA ARG A 10 18.82 5.66 5.22
C ARG A 10 19.16 6.72 4.19
N VAL A 11 20.28 7.40 4.38
CA VAL A 11 20.90 8.25 3.35
C VAL A 11 21.85 7.37 2.53
N THR A 12 21.70 7.38 1.21
CA THR A 12 22.58 6.66 0.27
C THR A 12 23.88 7.43 0.05
N LYS A 13 24.90 6.77 -0.53
CA LYS A 13 26.19 7.42 -0.83
C LYS A 13 26.05 8.65 -1.75
N ASP A 14 25.01 8.67 -2.58
CA ASP A 14 24.65 9.77 -3.49
C ASP A 14 23.85 10.90 -2.78
N GLY A 15 23.69 10.84 -1.45
CA GLY A 15 22.92 11.82 -0.68
C GLY A 15 21.40 11.64 -0.74
N ARG A 16 20.86 10.71 -1.55
CA ARG A 16 19.42 10.44 -1.61
C ARG A 16 18.92 9.76 -0.35
N VAL A 17 17.75 10.15 0.13
CA VAL A 17 17.06 9.49 1.25
C VAL A 17 16.24 8.33 0.72
N LYS A 18 16.47 7.12 1.26
CA LYS A 18 15.65 5.94 1.01
C LYS A 18 14.89 5.59 2.28
N LEU A 19 13.56 5.50 2.15
CA LEU A 19 12.66 5.09 3.22
C LEU A 19 12.30 3.62 3.04
N LYS A 20 12.24 2.88 4.14
CA LYS A 20 11.58 1.59 4.21
C LYS A 20 10.26 1.82 4.94
N LEU A 21 9.17 1.72 4.21
CA LEU A 21 7.82 1.88 4.73
C LEU A 21 7.17 0.50 4.87
N SER A 22 6.36 0.33 5.90
CA SER A 22 5.70 -0.93 6.21
C SER A 22 4.24 -0.68 6.60
N LEU A 23 3.35 -1.58 6.19
CA LEU A 23 1.93 -1.61 6.57
C LEU A 23 1.64 -3.01 7.11
N PHE A 24 1.28 -3.12 8.40
CA PHE A 24 1.14 -4.42 9.09
C PHE A 24 2.40 -5.30 8.95
N GLY A 25 3.59 -4.71 8.99
CA GLY A 25 4.86 -5.42 8.81
C GLY A 25 5.19 -5.81 7.36
N VAL A 26 4.29 -5.56 6.40
CA VAL A 26 4.56 -5.78 4.96
C VAL A 26 5.18 -4.53 4.37
N VAL A 27 6.30 -4.68 3.66
CA VAL A 27 6.98 -3.55 3.00
C VAL A 27 6.12 -3.01 1.87
N VAL A 28 5.92 -1.69 1.86
CA VAL A 28 5.12 -0.98 0.85
C VAL A 28 5.91 0.18 0.25
N ASP A 29 5.61 0.52 -1.01
CA ASP A 29 6.30 1.59 -1.74
C ASP A 29 5.31 2.55 -2.42
N LYS A 30 4.48 2.01 -3.32
CA LYS A 30 3.49 2.78 -4.11
C LYS A 30 2.11 2.16 -4.05
N CYS A 31 1.10 3.01 -4.12
CA CYS A 31 -0.30 2.59 -4.27
C CYS A 31 -0.52 2.08 -5.71
N GLY A 32 -1.04 0.85 -5.85
CA GLY A 32 -1.28 0.24 -7.17
C GLY A 32 -2.41 0.85 -8.00
N ILE A 33 -3.11 1.86 -7.48
CA ILE A 33 -4.21 2.56 -8.17
C ILE A 33 -3.77 3.94 -8.66
N CYS A 34 -3.32 4.81 -7.74
CA CYS A 34 -2.91 6.17 -8.09
C CYS A 34 -1.41 6.29 -8.45
N LEU A 35 -0.65 5.20 -8.33
CA LEU A 35 0.79 5.11 -8.60
C LEU A 35 1.67 6.07 -7.76
N SER A 36 1.08 6.73 -6.76
CA SER A 36 1.80 7.62 -5.84
C SER A 36 2.49 6.83 -4.73
N GLN A 37 3.66 7.33 -4.31
CA GLN A 37 4.40 6.77 -3.17
C GLN A 37 3.61 6.93 -1.87
N PHE A 38 3.65 5.91 -1.03
CA PHE A 38 3.14 6.02 0.33
C PHE A 38 4.00 6.97 1.16
N LYS A 39 3.36 7.60 2.14
CA LYS A 39 4.01 8.44 3.15
C LYS A 39 3.76 7.87 4.53
N LYS A 40 4.59 8.25 5.49
CA LYS A 40 4.31 7.96 6.91
C LYS A 40 2.93 8.52 7.25
N ASP A 41 2.15 7.72 7.98
CA ASP A 41 0.79 8.04 8.45
C ASP A 41 -0.31 7.96 7.39
N ASP A 42 0.02 7.66 6.12
CA ASP A 42 -1.00 7.41 5.10
C ASP A 42 -1.90 6.24 5.55
N SER A 43 -3.21 6.44 5.46
CA SER A 43 -4.19 5.38 5.65
C SER A 43 -4.24 4.49 4.41
N ALA A 44 -4.03 3.19 4.60
CA ALA A 44 -3.98 2.23 3.52
C ALA A 44 -4.56 0.86 3.91
N TYR A 45 -5.08 0.16 2.91
CA TYR A 45 -5.51 -1.22 3.01
C TYR A 45 -4.43 -2.14 2.47
N LEU A 46 -4.10 -3.16 3.25
CA LEU A 46 -3.38 -4.34 2.79
C LEU A 46 -4.43 -5.42 2.50
N VAL A 47 -4.56 -5.82 1.24
CA VAL A 47 -5.53 -6.85 0.83
C VAL A 47 -4.93 -8.25 0.95
N HIS A 48 -5.74 -9.30 0.88
CA HIS A 48 -5.29 -10.69 1.09
C HIS A 48 -4.13 -11.14 0.18
N CYS A 49 -4.05 -10.60 -1.03
CA CYS A 49 -2.92 -10.83 -1.94
C CYS A 49 -1.67 -10.00 -1.61
N GLN A 50 -1.59 -9.40 -0.42
CA GLN A 50 -0.47 -8.61 0.10
C GLN A 50 -0.17 -7.31 -0.68
N HIS A 51 -1.06 -6.89 -1.57
CA HIS A 51 -0.97 -5.59 -2.22
C HIS A 51 -1.55 -4.48 -1.33
N ALA A 52 -0.95 -3.30 -1.41
CA ALA A 52 -1.35 -2.14 -0.62
C ALA A 52 -1.95 -1.02 -1.50
N PHE A 53 -3.01 -0.39 -1.00
CA PHE A 53 -3.72 0.70 -1.66
C PHE A 53 -4.10 1.77 -0.64
N HIS A 54 -4.06 3.06 -1.00
CA HIS A 54 -4.61 4.11 -0.14
C HIS A 54 -6.08 3.85 0.15
N GLU A 55 -6.54 4.21 1.35
CA GLU A 55 -7.93 4.05 1.81
C GLU A 55 -8.94 4.49 0.74
N GLY A 56 -8.93 5.78 0.39
CA GLY A 56 -9.84 6.33 -0.61
C GLY A 56 -9.58 5.86 -2.05
N CYS A 57 -8.41 5.26 -2.35
CA CYS A 57 -8.19 4.65 -3.66
C CYS A 57 -8.90 3.30 -3.75
N LEU A 58 -8.76 2.46 -2.72
CA LEU A 58 -9.39 1.15 -2.70
C LEU A 58 -10.92 1.26 -2.61
N GLU A 59 -11.44 2.18 -1.80
CA GLU A 59 -12.89 2.40 -1.67
C GLU A 59 -13.51 2.76 -3.03
N LYS A 60 -12.91 3.71 -3.76
CA LYS A 60 -13.38 4.08 -5.10
C LYS A 60 -13.31 2.92 -6.08
N TRP A 61 -12.29 2.08 -5.98
CA TRP A 61 -12.16 0.90 -6.82
C TRP A 61 -13.19 -0.18 -6.49
N ALA A 62 -13.45 -0.42 -5.20
CA ALA A 62 -14.40 -1.42 -4.72
C ALA A 62 -15.84 -1.15 -5.18
N LEU A 63 -16.19 0.12 -5.46
CA LEU A 63 -17.46 0.47 -6.10
C LEU A 63 -17.61 -0.09 -7.53
N ARG A 64 -16.50 -0.40 -8.20
CA ARG A 64 -16.48 -0.91 -9.57
C ARG A 64 -16.13 -2.39 -9.66
N SER A 65 -15.21 -2.88 -8.83
CA SER A 65 -14.77 -4.28 -8.85
C SER A 65 -14.22 -4.71 -7.50
N LEU A 66 -14.62 -5.90 -7.07
CA LEU A 66 -14.13 -6.55 -5.85
C LEU A 66 -12.88 -7.43 -6.11
N ALA A 67 -12.13 -7.15 -7.17
CA ALA A 67 -10.87 -7.81 -7.50
C ALA A 67 -9.68 -6.86 -7.36
N CYS A 68 -8.53 -7.37 -6.98
CA CYS A 68 -7.29 -6.61 -6.84
C CYS A 68 -6.89 -5.97 -8.19
N PRO A 69 -6.64 -4.66 -8.25
CA PRO A 69 -6.22 -3.96 -9.47
C PRO A 69 -4.92 -4.53 -10.08
N LEU A 70 -4.05 -5.13 -9.26
CA LEU A 70 -2.73 -5.60 -9.68
C LEU A 70 -2.71 -7.06 -10.11
N CYS A 71 -3.37 -7.95 -9.36
CA CYS A 71 -3.30 -9.40 -9.59
C CYS A 71 -4.65 -10.07 -9.81
N ARG A 72 -5.75 -9.31 -9.80
CA ARG A 72 -7.13 -9.78 -10.01
C ARG A 72 -7.65 -10.79 -8.97
N SER A 73 -6.88 -11.10 -7.92
CA SER A 73 -7.35 -11.88 -6.78
C SER A 73 -8.50 -11.17 -6.07
N SER A 74 -9.46 -11.91 -5.53
CA SER A 74 -10.58 -11.34 -4.77
C SER A 74 -10.09 -10.46 -3.62
N LEU A 75 -10.69 -9.28 -3.48
CA LEU A 75 -10.48 -8.37 -2.35
C LEU A 75 -11.16 -8.88 -1.08
N LEU A 76 -12.24 -9.64 -1.25
CA LEU A 76 -12.91 -10.36 -0.19
C LEU A 76 -12.20 -11.73 -0.04
N ALA A 77 -11.59 -12.01 1.11
CA ALA A 77 -11.42 -13.41 1.49
C ALA A 77 -12.83 -13.97 1.68
N GLN A 78 -13.23 -14.84 0.77
CA GLN A 78 -14.39 -15.68 1.01
C GLN A 78 -13.98 -16.62 2.14
N GLY A 79 -14.56 -16.40 3.32
CA GLY A 79 -14.73 -17.45 4.32
C GLY A 79 -15.86 -18.35 3.86
#